data_AF-A0A011MU50-F1
#
_entry.id   AF-A0A011MU50-F1
#
_cell.length_a   1.000
_cell.length_b   1.000
_cell.length_c   1.000
_cell.angle_alpha   90.00
_cell.angle_beta   90.00
_cell.angle_gamma   90.00
#
_symmetry.space_group_name_H-M   'P 1'
#
loop_
_entity.id
_entity.type
_entity.pdbx_description
1 polymer ?
#
loop_
_entity_poly.entity_id
_entity_poly.type
_entity_poly.pdbx_seq_one_letter_code
_entity_poly.pdbx_strand_id
1 'polypeptide(L)'
;MVSNQTTAQILRSAIREALPEIDHSGPSTATAPGAIYVPPSHAKALHPDNSLVEGIRGSGKSFWWATLSSEPHRRILTAAFPETQIEPNVTIERGFGAQPSSIDAPSQDVLADLVRDFPPRAIWRAVLACKAKFATPFPAMEQVGAGVWRQRVAWVASNPEAYDALLQEADQAFDANGKTLLVLFDALDRLANDWQHIRPLAKALLQLALDVRGTRRIRLKLFCRPDMLEDRGITGFPDASKLLARKTQLVWRRIDLYALLYQCLGNAVGGGETFRSLCTSVARLDWEYGESAWFLPKVLRTDEAVQEQIFVALAGQAMASGPSGIKRGKPYSWLVNHLQDGRDQVSPRSFIEAVRKAAENTPDEHSLALHFKGIQQGVQAASRIRVNEITGEDYPWVAELMHPLRGRVTVPCESEDIASIWRQERSLDRLHNSLLESGDGVKLPPQSLDQGAEGVLNDLEALGLIQRLSNRRIQMPDVYRIAFGLGRRGGVKPLR
;
A
#
# COMPACT_ATOMS: atom_id res chain seq x y z
N MET A 1 -39.34 20.82 6.24
CA MET A 1 -39.69 19.72 5.33
C MET A 1 -38.52 18.75 5.33
N VAL A 2 -38.61 17.66 6.09
CA VAL A 2 -37.57 16.61 6.09
C VAL A 2 -37.71 15.90 4.74
N SER A 3 -36.72 15.99 3.86
CA SER A 3 -36.78 15.24 2.60
C SER A 3 -36.78 13.75 2.96
N ASN A 4 -37.84 13.01 2.60
CA ASN A 4 -37.85 11.54 2.71
C ASN A 4 -36.80 11.00 1.72
N GLN A 5 -35.56 10.86 2.19
CA GLN A 5 -34.51 10.20 1.41
C GLN A 5 -34.88 8.73 1.21
N THR A 6 -34.75 8.25 -0.02
CA THR A 6 -34.94 6.82 -0.33
C THR A 6 -33.78 6.00 0.26
N THR A 7 -34.01 4.70 0.49
CA THR A 7 -32.94 3.76 0.91
C THR A 7 -31.71 3.83 0.01
N ALA A 8 -31.92 3.97 -1.31
CA ALA A 8 -30.83 4.11 -2.28
C ALA A 8 -30.02 5.38 -2.07
N GLN A 9 -30.67 6.51 -1.75
CA GLN A 9 -30.00 7.78 -1.47
C GLN A 9 -29.20 7.72 -0.17
N ILE A 10 -29.76 7.11 0.89
CA ILE A 10 -29.08 6.93 2.17
C ILE A 10 -27.83 6.07 2.00
N LEU A 11 -27.94 4.92 1.31
CA LEU A 11 -26.81 4.04 1.03
C LEU A 11 -25.76 4.71 0.13
N ARG A 12 -26.18 5.53 -0.83
CA ARG A 12 -25.26 6.31 -1.67
C ARG A 12 -24.49 7.35 -0.85
N SER A 13 -25.14 8.04 0.09
CA SER A 13 -24.47 8.95 1.02
C SER A 13 -23.46 8.20 1.90
N ALA A 14 -23.86 7.03 2.43
CA ALA A 14 -22.99 6.16 3.21
C ALA A 14 -21.71 5.79 2.44
N ILE A 15 -21.83 5.44 1.16
CA ILE A 15 -20.66 5.16 0.31
C ILE A 15 -19.77 6.39 0.13
N ARG A 16 -20.36 7.58 -0.03
CA ARG A 16 -19.61 8.83 -0.22
C ARG A 16 -18.85 9.25 1.05
N GLU A 17 -19.39 8.98 2.23
CA GLU A 17 -18.89 9.48 3.52
C GLU A 17 -18.03 8.46 4.29
N ALA A 18 -18.42 7.18 4.30
CA ALA A 18 -17.82 6.17 5.18
C ALA A 18 -16.47 5.66 4.72
N LEU A 19 -16.16 5.87 3.44
CA LEU A 19 -14.90 5.46 2.86
C LEU A 19 -13.78 6.41 3.35
N PRO A 20 -12.62 5.88 3.79
CA PRO A 20 -11.52 6.71 4.26
C PRO A 20 -10.99 7.61 3.14
N GLU A 21 -10.71 8.87 3.46
CA GLU A 21 -10.10 9.83 2.52
C GLU A 21 -8.73 9.33 2.05
N ILE A 22 -8.41 9.63 0.80
CA ILE A 22 -7.11 9.31 0.21
C ILE A 22 -6.12 10.37 0.68
N ASP A 23 -5.58 10.21 1.87
CA ASP A 23 -4.50 11.07 2.30
C ASP A 23 -3.20 10.65 1.58
N HIS A 24 -2.73 11.50 0.68
CA HIS A 24 -1.42 11.39 0.02
C HIS A 24 -0.27 11.87 0.94
N SER A 25 -0.60 12.57 2.03
CA SER A 25 0.35 13.30 2.87
C SER A 25 0.90 12.53 4.08
N GLY A 26 0.41 11.33 4.37
CA GLY A 26 1.03 10.44 5.35
C GLY A 26 0.04 9.67 6.22
N PRO A 27 0.52 8.93 7.23
CA PRO A 27 -0.32 8.19 8.15
C PRO A 27 -1.13 9.12 9.06
N SER A 28 -2.42 9.29 8.78
CA SER A 28 -3.35 9.92 9.71
C SER A 28 -3.72 8.94 10.84
N THR A 29 -3.45 9.32 12.09
CA THR A 29 -3.92 8.59 13.29
C THR A 29 -5.42 8.76 13.53
N ALA A 30 -6.14 9.50 12.68
CA ALA A 30 -7.57 9.78 12.80
C ALA A 30 -8.47 8.75 12.06
N THR A 31 -7.96 7.55 11.79
CA THR A 31 -8.77 6.47 11.22
C THR A 31 -9.93 6.16 12.18
N ALA A 32 -11.17 6.13 11.70
CA ALA A 32 -12.28 5.73 12.55
C ALA A 32 -12.19 4.22 12.89
N PRO A 33 -12.50 3.79 14.12
CA PRO A 33 -12.57 2.38 14.53
C PRO A 33 -13.25 1.46 13.51
N GLY A 34 -14.38 1.92 12.98
CA GLY A 34 -15.18 1.19 12.00
C GLY A 34 -14.55 0.98 10.63
N ALA A 35 -13.44 1.65 10.31
CA ALA A 35 -12.69 1.45 9.07
C ALA A 35 -11.58 0.38 9.20
N ILE A 36 -11.37 -0.21 10.38
CA ILE A 36 -10.39 -1.26 10.59
C ILE A 36 -10.93 -2.59 10.08
N TYR A 37 -10.23 -3.16 9.09
CA TYR A 37 -10.47 -4.51 8.60
C TYR A 37 -9.15 -5.24 8.38
N VAL A 38 -9.04 -6.46 8.91
CA VAL A 38 -7.90 -7.36 8.68
C VAL A 38 -8.35 -8.52 7.77
N PRO A 39 -7.86 -8.59 6.51
CA PRO A 39 -7.98 -9.78 5.71
C PRO A 39 -7.35 -10.98 6.44
N PRO A 40 -7.98 -12.18 6.44
CA PRO A 40 -7.37 -13.36 7.06
C PRO A 40 -5.96 -13.67 6.55
N SER A 41 -5.68 -13.38 5.27
CA SER A 41 -4.36 -13.52 4.65
C SER A 41 -3.31 -12.56 5.22
N HIS A 42 -3.71 -11.43 5.81
CA HIS A 42 -2.82 -10.40 6.35
C HIS A 42 -2.55 -10.55 7.84
N ALA A 43 -3.25 -11.43 8.54
CA ALA A 43 -3.08 -11.62 9.99
C ALA A 43 -1.60 -11.86 10.37
N LYS A 44 -0.88 -12.67 9.58
CA LYS A 44 0.56 -12.90 9.75
C LYS A 44 1.39 -11.62 9.60
N ALA A 45 1.02 -10.69 8.72
CA ALA A 45 1.76 -9.45 8.53
C ALA A 45 1.77 -8.57 9.79
N LEU A 46 0.77 -8.72 10.66
CA LEU A 46 0.65 -7.97 11.92
C LEU A 46 1.40 -8.62 13.08
N HIS A 47 1.66 -9.93 13.02
CA HIS A 47 2.41 -10.65 14.05
C HIS A 47 3.82 -10.05 14.26
N PRO A 48 4.28 -9.78 15.50
CA PRO A 48 5.56 -9.13 15.77
C PRO A 48 6.80 -9.81 15.14
N ASP A 49 6.84 -11.15 15.13
CA ASP A 49 7.96 -11.92 14.56
C ASP A 49 8.07 -11.87 13.02
N ASN A 50 7.04 -11.40 12.32
CA ASN A 50 7.11 -11.21 10.87
C ASN A 50 7.66 -9.82 10.58
N SER A 51 8.98 -9.75 10.44
CA SER A 51 9.71 -8.48 10.30
C SER A 51 9.52 -7.78 8.96
N LEU A 52 9.20 -8.51 7.89
CA LEU A 52 9.11 -7.93 6.56
C LEU A 52 7.69 -8.06 6.00
N VAL A 53 7.09 -6.91 5.69
CA VAL A 53 5.75 -6.79 5.11
C VAL A 53 5.87 -6.10 3.75
N GLU A 54 5.62 -6.84 2.68
CA GLU A 54 5.65 -6.35 1.32
C GLU A 54 4.25 -5.90 0.87
N GLY A 55 4.16 -4.76 0.19
CA GLY A 55 2.90 -4.35 -0.43
C GLY A 55 3.08 -3.20 -1.42
N ILE A 56 2.30 -3.21 -2.50
CA ILE A 56 2.28 -2.12 -3.48
C ILE A 56 1.80 -0.80 -2.86
N ARG A 57 1.98 0.31 -3.58
CA ARG A 57 1.36 1.58 -3.21
C ARG A 57 -0.15 1.42 -3.06
N GLY A 58 -0.72 2.05 -2.03
CA GLY A 58 -2.14 1.94 -1.69
C GLY A 58 -2.55 0.63 -1.01
N SER A 59 -1.64 -0.33 -0.76
CA SER A 59 -1.97 -1.63 -0.13
C SER A 59 -2.26 -1.58 1.38
N GLY A 60 -2.15 -0.41 2.02
CA GLY A 60 -2.36 -0.25 3.46
C GLY A 60 -1.10 -0.32 4.34
N LYS A 61 0.12 -0.17 3.79
CA LYS A 61 1.37 -0.12 4.58
C LYS A 61 1.36 0.97 5.66
N SER A 62 1.19 2.22 5.25
CA SER A 62 1.11 3.36 6.16
C SER A 62 -0.10 3.31 7.10
N PHE A 63 -1.20 2.72 6.63
CA PHE A 63 -2.36 2.42 7.48
C PHE A 63 -1.94 1.49 8.63
N TRP A 64 -1.33 0.33 8.35
CA TRP A 64 -0.90 -0.59 9.39
C TRP A 64 0.16 0.00 10.32
N TRP A 65 1.10 0.77 9.78
CA TRP A 65 2.06 1.52 10.60
C TRP A 65 1.37 2.46 11.59
N ALA A 66 0.34 3.20 11.15
CA ALA A 66 -0.42 4.12 11.98
C ALA A 66 -1.30 3.40 13.01
N THR A 67 -2.06 2.39 12.57
CA THR A 67 -2.97 1.59 13.38
C THR A 67 -2.21 0.85 14.48
N LEU A 68 -1.09 0.20 14.14
CA LEU A 68 -0.24 -0.48 15.13
C LEU A 68 0.37 0.52 16.12
N SER A 69 0.69 1.75 15.71
CA SER A 69 1.20 2.77 16.64
C SER A 69 0.15 3.27 17.64
N SER A 70 -1.14 3.08 17.37
CA SER A 70 -2.23 3.66 18.16
C SER A 70 -2.86 2.64 19.11
N GLU A 71 -2.79 2.90 20.42
CA GLU A 71 -3.34 1.98 21.43
C GLU A 71 -4.85 1.72 21.29
N PRO A 72 -5.72 2.73 21.09
CA PRO A 72 -7.15 2.48 20.87
C PRO A 72 -7.41 1.54 19.69
N HIS A 73 -6.69 1.73 18.58
CA HIS A 73 -6.82 0.89 17.40
C HIS A 73 -6.30 -0.53 17.62
N ARG A 74 -5.24 -0.71 18.42
CA ARG A 74 -4.76 -2.06 18.79
C ARG A 74 -5.78 -2.84 19.61
N ARG A 75 -6.53 -2.19 20.52
CA ARG A 75 -7.59 -2.86 21.29
C ARG A 75 -8.68 -3.43 20.38
N ILE A 76 -9.09 -2.65 19.38
CA ILE A 76 -10.03 -3.10 18.34
C ILE A 76 -9.46 -4.29 17.57
N LEU A 77 -8.18 -4.24 17.17
CA LEU A 77 -7.53 -5.35 16.47
C LEU A 77 -7.55 -6.64 17.29
N THR A 78 -7.19 -6.58 18.56
CA THR A 78 -7.17 -7.75 19.44
C THR A 78 -8.58 -8.33 19.65
N ALA A 79 -9.60 -7.49 19.75
CA ALA A 79 -10.98 -7.94 19.96
C ALA A 79 -11.64 -8.48 18.68
N ALA A 80 -11.53 -7.76 17.55
CA ALA A 80 -12.21 -8.09 16.31
C ALA A 80 -11.45 -9.12 15.45
N PHE A 81 -10.13 -9.19 15.60
CA PHE A 81 -9.23 -10.01 14.78
C PHE A 81 -8.19 -10.75 15.64
N PRO A 82 -8.62 -11.67 16.52
CA PRO A 82 -7.71 -12.41 17.41
C PRO A 82 -6.67 -13.24 16.66
N GLU A 83 -6.92 -13.61 15.40
CA GLU A 83 -5.97 -14.30 14.52
C GLU A 83 -4.69 -13.50 14.23
N THR A 84 -4.68 -12.20 14.48
CA THR A 84 -3.48 -11.35 14.31
C THR A 84 -2.39 -11.64 15.34
N GLN A 85 -2.77 -12.23 16.49
CA GLN A 85 -1.85 -12.60 17.57
C GLN A 85 -0.94 -11.44 18.01
N ILE A 86 -1.45 -10.20 17.94
CA ILE A 86 -0.76 -9.06 18.56
C ILE A 86 -0.92 -9.22 20.07
N GLU A 87 0.17 -9.56 20.77
CA GLU A 87 0.16 -9.70 22.22
C GLU A 87 -0.22 -8.36 22.89
N PRO A 88 -1.00 -8.37 23.98
CA PRO A 88 -1.34 -7.15 24.72
C PRO A 88 -0.12 -6.38 25.24
N ASN A 89 1.00 -7.07 25.46
CA ASN A 89 2.22 -6.53 26.06
C ASN A 89 3.26 -6.03 25.03
N VAL A 90 2.85 -5.80 23.78
CA VAL A 90 3.74 -5.21 22.77
C VAL A 90 3.83 -3.69 22.97
N THR A 91 5.04 -3.20 23.24
CA THR A 91 5.38 -1.78 23.21
C THR A 91 5.74 -1.40 21.77
N ILE A 92 5.05 -0.41 21.21
CA ILE A 92 5.22 0.00 19.82
C ILE A 92 5.98 1.31 19.76
N GLU A 93 7.06 1.34 18.98
CA GLU A 93 7.87 2.54 18.74
C GLU A 93 8.00 2.80 17.23
N ARG A 94 8.17 4.07 16.84
CA ARG A 94 8.29 4.48 15.44
C ARG A 94 9.76 4.70 15.06
N GLY A 95 10.32 3.81 14.25
CA GLY A 95 11.72 3.86 13.83
C GLY A 95 11.97 4.73 12.60
N PHE A 96 11.01 4.80 11.67
CA PHE A 96 10.99 5.73 10.55
C PHE A 96 9.59 5.73 9.91
N GLY A 97 9.21 6.85 9.31
CA GLY A 97 7.96 7.01 8.56
C GLY A 97 7.94 8.37 7.85
N ALA A 98 6.86 8.68 7.16
CA ALA A 98 6.65 9.96 6.48
C ALA A 98 6.37 11.14 7.45
N GLN A 99 7.10 11.23 8.56
CA GLN A 99 6.90 12.22 9.61
C GLN A 99 7.70 13.50 9.34
N PRO A 100 7.18 14.68 9.71
CA PRO A 100 7.82 15.97 9.42
C PRO A 100 8.91 16.36 10.42
N SER A 101 9.11 15.59 11.50
CA SER A 101 10.04 15.95 12.58
C SER A 101 11.15 14.91 12.77
N SER A 102 12.30 15.38 13.28
CA SER A 102 13.42 14.52 13.68
C SER A 102 13.40 14.15 15.16
N ILE A 103 12.25 14.26 15.83
CA ILE A 103 12.16 13.99 17.28
C ILE A 103 12.28 12.49 17.52
N ASP A 104 11.47 11.70 16.81
CA ASP A 104 11.41 10.25 17.00
C ASP A 104 12.49 9.48 16.26
N ALA A 105 12.85 9.93 15.06
CA ALA A 105 13.87 9.34 14.20
C ALA A 105 14.42 10.42 13.25
N PRO A 106 15.63 10.28 12.69
CA PRO A 106 16.16 11.23 11.70
C PRO A 106 15.19 11.44 10.52
N SER A 107 14.87 12.69 10.20
CA SER A 107 14.17 13.04 8.95
C SER A 107 15.05 12.79 7.73
N GLN A 108 14.47 12.86 6.54
CA GLN A 108 15.19 12.71 5.27
C GLN A 108 16.44 13.61 5.19
N ASP A 109 16.32 14.89 5.56
CA ASP A 109 17.45 15.84 5.55
C ASP A 109 18.52 15.50 6.58
N VAL A 110 18.11 15.03 7.77
CA VAL A 110 19.06 14.59 8.81
C VAL A 110 19.75 13.30 8.40
N LEU A 111 19.04 12.37 7.74
CA LEU A 111 19.66 11.18 7.14
C LEU A 111 20.71 11.59 6.10
N ALA A 112 20.37 12.52 5.20
CA ALA A 112 21.28 13.01 4.17
C ALA A 112 22.54 13.69 4.75
N ASP A 113 22.43 14.36 5.90
CA ASP A 113 23.59 14.90 6.62
C ASP A 113 24.43 13.79 7.28
N LEU A 114 23.78 12.86 7.99
CA LEU A 114 24.47 11.80 8.75
C LEU A 114 25.24 10.82 7.86
N VAL A 115 24.70 10.45 6.69
CA VAL A 115 25.36 9.50 5.78
C VAL A 115 26.67 10.02 5.19
N ARG A 116 26.94 11.33 5.28
CA ARG A 116 28.21 11.92 4.85
C ARG A 116 29.37 11.47 5.75
N ASP A 117 29.09 11.33 7.04
CA ASP A 117 30.13 11.11 8.06
C ASP A 117 30.04 9.72 8.71
N PHE A 118 28.90 9.04 8.61
CA PHE A 118 28.65 7.78 9.30
C PHE A 118 28.10 6.70 8.38
N PRO A 119 28.46 5.43 8.61
CA PRO A 119 27.87 4.32 7.88
C PRO A 119 26.37 4.21 8.20
N PRO A 120 25.49 3.95 7.21
CA PRO A 120 24.05 3.79 7.42
C PRO A 120 23.64 2.83 8.53
N ARG A 121 24.43 1.76 8.75
CA ARG A 121 24.17 0.79 9.83
C ARG A 121 24.30 1.41 11.22
N ALA A 122 25.23 2.35 11.43
CA ALA A 122 25.35 3.07 12.70
C ALA A 122 24.14 3.98 12.95
N ILE A 123 23.58 4.58 11.89
CA ILE A 123 22.37 5.40 11.97
C ILE A 123 21.20 4.56 12.49
N TRP A 124 20.93 3.41 11.88
CA TRP A 124 19.83 2.55 12.31
C TRP A 124 20.04 1.93 13.68
N ARG A 125 21.28 1.56 14.03
CA ARG A 125 21.60 1.11 15.39
C ARG A 125 21.32 2.21 16.42
N ALA A 126 21.64 3.47 16.13
CA ALA A 126 21.32 4.61 17.00
C ALA A 126 19.80 4.85 17.13
N VAL A 127 19.04 4.71 16.04
CA VAL A 127 17.57 4.75 16.09
C VAL A 127 17.05 3.63 17.01
N LEU A 128 17.54 2.40 16.85
CA LEU A 128 17.14 1.29 17.70
C LEU A 128 17.52 1.52 19.17
N ALA A 129 18.73 1.97 19.47
CA ALA A 129 19.16 2.28 20.84
C ALA A 129 18.26 3.33 21.50
N CYS A 130 17.87 4.35 20.73
CA CYS A 130 16.91 5.35 21.19
C CYS A 130 15.55 4.71 21.53
N LYS A 131 15.01 3.85 20.65
CA LYS A 131 13.69 3.22 20.86
C LYS A 131 13.71 2.11 21.91
N ALA A 132 14.84 1.46 22.10
CA ALA A 132 15.09 0.52 23.18
C ALA A 132 15.44 1.22 24.51
N LYS A 133 15.51 2.56 24.53
CA LYS A 133 15.75 3.38 25.72
C LYS A 133 17.06 3.02 26.44
N PHE A 134 18.14 2.91 25.68
CA PHE A 134 19.47 2.62 26.23
C PHE A 134 19.84 3.60 27.34
N ALA A 135 20.43 3.07 28.40
CA ALA A 135 20.92 3.85 29.53
C ALA A 135 22.26 4.54 29.21
N THR A 136 22.72 5.39 30.13
CA THR A 136 24.07 5.97 30.13
C THR A 136 25.11 4.85 29.93
N PRO A 137 26.12 5.02 29.05
CA PRO A 137 26.58 6.29 28.47
C PRO A 137 25.98 6.65 27.09
N PHE A 138 24.95 5.96 26.62
CA PHE A 138 24.26 6.37 25.40
C PHE A 138 23.60 7.75 25.60
N PRO A 139 23.69 8.70 24.63
CA PRO A 139 23.10 10.02 24.77
C PRO A 139 21.58 9.96 25.00
N ALA A 140 21.13 10.55 26.12
CA ALA A 140 19.76 10.44 26.63
C ALA A 140 18.67 10.94 25.66
N MET A 141 17.45 10.41 25.83
CA MET A 141 16.29 10.80 25.01
C MET A 141 15.82 12.24 25.24
N GLU A 142 15.99 12.76 26.45
CA GLU A 142 15.51 14.08 26.88
C GLU A 142 16.25 15.25 26.21
N GLN A 143 17.38 14.97 25.57
CA GLN A 143 18.08 15.95 24.75
C GLN A 143 17.32 16.15 23.44
N VAL A 144 16.62 17.28 23.35
CA VAL A 144 15.98 17.77 22.12
C VAL A 144 16.77 18.99 21.65
N GLY A 145 17.26 18.96 20.41
CA GLY A 145 18.07 20.05 19.86
C GLY A 145 18.87 19.66 18.62
N ALA A 146 19.55 20.65 18.03
CA ALA A 146 20.43 20.43 16.89
C ALA A 146 21.59 19.49 17.26
N GLY A 147 21.90 18.54 16.38
CA GLY A 147 23.06 17.64 16.53
C GLY A 147 22.88 16.41 17.43
N VAL A 148 21.72 16.22 18.06
CA VAL A 148 21.46 15.07 18.95
C VAL A 148 21.62 13.73 18.21
N TRP A 149 21.08 13.61 16.99
CA TRP A 149 21.26 12.39 16.20
C TRP A 149 22.72 12.14 15.84
N ARG A 150 23.46 13.19 15.47
CA ARG A 150 24.89 13.08 15.18
C ARG A 150 25.68 12.55 16.39
N GLN A 151 25.36 13.00 17.59
CA GLN A 151 25.97 12.49 18.82
C GLN A 151 25.62 11.01 19.08
N ARG A 152 24.33 10.63 18.93
CA ARG A 152 23.88 9.23 19.09
C ARG A 152 24.55 8.30 18.08
N VAL A 153 24.62 8.70 16.81
CA VAL A 153 25.26 7.92 15.74
C VAL A 153 26.77 7.81 15.98
N ALA A 154 27.43 8.91 16.35
CA ALA A 154 28.86 8.90 16.70
C ALA A 154 29.15 7.96 17.88
N TRP A 155 28.30 7.99 18.93
CA TRP A 155 28.47 7.10 20.07
C TRP A 155 28.38 5.63 19.66
N VAL A 156 27.38 5.25 18.87
CA VAL A 156 27.21 3.86 18.42
C VAL A 156 28.35 3.42 17.50
N ALA A 157 28.84 4.32 16.64
CA ALA A 157 29.96 4.03 15.75
C ALA A 157 31.26 3.79 16.53
N SER A 158 31.50 4.56 17.59
CA SER A 158 32.73 4.48 18.38
C SER A 158 32.71 3.44 19.50
N ASN A 159 31.54 2.92 19.90
CA ASN A 159 31.39 2.03 21.05
C ASN A 159 30.60 0.74 20.71
N PRO A 160 31.12 -0.13 19.80
CA PRO A 160 30.39 -1.31 19.33
C PRO A 160 30.09 -2.34 20.43
N GLU A 161 31.06 -2.62 21.31
CA GLU A 161 30.86 -3.60 22.41
C GLU A 161 29.87 -3.07 23.46
N ALA A 162 29.98 -1.78 23.81
CA ALA A 162 29.04 -1.15 24.74
C ALA A 162 27.62 -1.13 24.17
N TYR A 163 27.46 -0.93 22.86
CA TYR A 163 26.16 -1.05 22.20
C TYR A 163 25.57 -2.45 22.36
N ASP A 164 26.37 -3.50 22.12
CA ASP A 164 25.91 -4.88 22.18
C ASP A 164 25.51 -5.27 23.61
N ALA A 165 26.29 -4.84 24.61
CA ALA A 165 25.95 -5.02 26.02
C ALA A 165 24.62 -4.34 26.37
N LEU A 166 24.44 -3.07 26.00
CA LEU A 166 23.19 -2.33 26.27
C LEU A 166 21.99 -2.91 25.51
N LEU A 167 22.18 -3.45 24.30
CA LEU A 167 21.13 -4.15 23.56
C LEU A 167 20.67 -5.40 24.31
N GLN A 168 21.62 -6.19 24.84
CA GLN A 168 21.34 -7.38 25.61
C GLN A 168 20.64 -7.05 26.93
N GLU A 169 21.08 -6.00 27.63
CA GLU A 169 20.42 -5.51 28.85
C GLU A 169 18.98 -5.07 28.57
N ALA A 170 18.75 -4.31 27.50
CA ALA A 170 17.41 -3.89 27.09
C ALA A 170 16.53 -5.10 26.76
N ASP A 171 17.03 -6.08 26.02
CA ASP A 171 16.30 -7.31 25.69
C ASP A 171 15.92 -8.11 26.94
N GLN A 172 16.85 -8.27 27.88
CA GLN A 172 16.59 -8.93 29.18
C GLN A 172 15.55 -8.17 30.01
N ALA A 173 15.62 -6.83 30.02
CA ALA A 173 14.65 -6.01 30.72
C ALA A 173 13.24 -6.19 30.13
N PHE A 174 13.10 -6.21 28.80
CA PHE A 174 11.81 -6.51 28.17
C PHE A 174 11.32 -7.93 28.51
N ASP A 175 12.22 -8.92 28.51
CA ASP A 175 11.88 -10.32 28.82
C ASP A 175 11.41 -10.50 30.27
N ALA A 176 12.14 -9.91 31.23
CA ALA A 176 11.79 -9.93 32.64
C ALA A 176 10.44 -9.26 32.93
N ASN A 177 10.06 -8.24 32.13
CA ASN A 177 8.77 -7.56 32.24
C ASN A 177 7.65 -8.21 31.41
N GLY A 178 7.93 -9.31 30.69
CA GLY A 178 6.97 -9.96 29.81
C GLY A 178 6.46 -9.05 28.68
N LYS A 179 7.29 -8.11 28.23
CA LYS A 179 6.99 -7.13 27.17
C LYS A 179 7.81 -7.43 25.92
N THR A 180 7.27 -7.06 24.77
CA THR A 180 7.97 -7.14 23.48
C THR A 180 8.06 -5.73 22.91
N LEU A 181 9.26 -5.26 22.57
CA LEU A 181 9.45 -4.02 21.82
C LEU A 181 9.34 -4.30 20.32
N LEU A 182 8.42 -3.60 19.65
CA LEU A 182 8.28 -3.65 18.20
C LEU A 182 8.48 -2.25 17.61
N VAL A 183 9.55 -2.10 16.81
CA VAL A 183 9.88 -0.84 16.14
C VAL A 183 9.41 -0.88 14.69
N LEU A 184 8.56 0.08 14.31
CA LEU A 184 7.92 0.13 12.99
C LEU A 184 8.65 1.07 12.03
N PHE A 185 8.82 0.60 10.79
CA PHE A 185 9.41 1.37 9.69
C PHE A 185 8.48 1.34 8.47
N ASP A 186 8.10 2.52 7.97
CA ASP A 186 7.28 2.69 6.77
C ASP A 186 7.87 3.78 5.86
N ALA A 187 7.33 3.93 4.65
CA ALA A 187 7.73 4.96 3.68
C ALA A 187 9.24 4.93 3.38
N LEU A 188 9.82 3.72 3.27
CA LEU A 188 11.26 3.55 3.02
C LEU A 188 11.71 4.12 1.66
N ASP A 189 10.78 4.32 0.72
CA ASP A 189 11.00 5.03 -0.52
C ASP A 189 11.17 6.56 -0.35
N ARG A 190 11.01 7.06 0.88
CA ARG A 190 11.26 8.45 1.28
C ARG A 190 12.53 8.63 2.13
N LEU A 191 13.38 7.59 2.21
CA LEU A 191 14.66 7.67 2.94
C LEU A 191 15.64 8.71 2.36
N ALA A 192 15.59 8.92 1.05
CA ALA A 192 16.32 9.95 0.33
C ALA A 192 15.54 10.35 -0.94
N ASN A 193 16.09 11.24 -1.76
CA ASN A 193 15.42 11.73 -2.98
C ASN A 193 15.66 10.83 -4.21
N ASP A 194 16.66 9.96 -4.14
CA ASP A 194 17.06 9.08 -5.23
C ASP A 194 17.48 7.69 -4.70
N TRP A 195 17.60 6.74 -5.62
CA TRP A 195 17.90 5.35 -5.24
C TRP A 195 19.34 5.09 -4.88
N GLN A 196 20.27 5.89 -5.39
CA GLN A 196 21.66 5.77 -5.02
C GLN A 196 21.83 5.98 -3.51
N HIS A 197 21.07 6.91 -2.92
CA HIS A 197 21.06 7.18 -1.49
C HIS A 197 20.04 6.32 -0.70
N ILE A 198 18.89 5.96 -1.28
CA ILE A 198 17.92 5.04 -0.62
C ILE A 198 18.56 3.64 -0.42
N ARG A 199 19.24 3.10 -1.44
CA ARG A 199 19.80 1.73 -1.43
C ARG A 199 20.65 1.42 -0.18
N PRO A 200 21.70 2.20 0.15
CA PRO A 200 22.55 1.91 1.30
C PRO A 200 21.81 2.07 2.64
N LEU A 201 20.89 3.03 2.75
CA LEU A 201 20.04 3.19 3.94
C LEU A 201 19.09 2.00 4.13
N ALA A 202 18.35 1.62 3.08
CA ALA A 202 17.42 0.49 3.12
C ALA A 202 18.15 -0.83 3.37
N LYS A 203 19.28 -1.07 2.69
CA LYS A 203 20.12 -2.25 2.90
C LYS A 203 20.56 -2.38 4.36
N ALA A 204 21.08 -1.31 4.95
CA ALA A 204 21.53 -1.31 6.33
C ALA A 204 20.38 -1.54 7.33
N LEU A 205 19.18 -1.05 7.02
CA LEU A 205 17.99 -1.32 7.82
C LEU A 205 17.58 -2.80 7.76
N LEU A 206 17.61 -3.41 6.57
CA LEU A 206 17.35 -4.84 6.42
C LEU A 206 18.40 -5.71 7.14
N GLN A 207 19.67 -5.28 7.13
CA GLN A 207 20.74 -5.93 7.90
C GLN A 207 20.47 -5.86 9.40
N LEU A 208 20.13 -4.66 9.92
CA LEU A 208 19.78 -4.52 11.34
C LEU A 208 18.55 -5.37 11.70
N ALA A 209 17.54 -5.40 10.83
CA ALA A 209 16.36 -6.24 11.02
C ALA A 209 16.71 -7.72 11.13
N LEU A 210 17.72 -8.19 10.38
CA LEU A 210 18.24 -9.55 10.48
C LEU A 210 19.04 -9.76 11.79
N ASP A 211 19.89 -8.80 12.16
CA ASP A 211 20.72 -8.87 13.37
C ASP A 211 19.87 -9.04 14.64
N VAL A 212 18.82 -8.21 14.79
CA VAL A 212 18.02 -8.20 16.02
C VAL A 212 17.08 -9.40 16.14
N ARG A 213 16.97 -10.25 15.11
CA ARG A 213 16.20 -11.51 15.22
C ARG A 213 16.78 -12.45 16.28
N GLY A 214 18.05 -12.30 16.64
CA GLY A 214 18.67 -13.06 17.72
C GLY A 214 18.20 -12.66 19.12
N THR A 215 17.58 -11.49 19.26
CA THR A 215 17.02 -11.03 20.55
C THR A 215 15.71 -11.75 20.88
N ARG A 216 15.32 -11.80 22.15
CA ARG A 216 14.09 -12.47 22.58
C ARG A 216 12.86 -11.60 22.40
N ARG A 217 12.97 -10.31 22.72
CA ARG A 217 11.85 -9.38 22.87
C ARG A 217 11.95 -8.12 22.03
N ILE A 218 13.02 -7.92 21.26
CA ILE A 218 13.17 -6.76 20.38
C ILE A 218 12.90 -7.18 18.92
N ARG A 219 11.96 -6.52 18.26
CA ARG A 219 11.56 -6.82 16.87
C ARG A 219 11.50 -5.55 16.05
N LEU A 220 11.90 -5.64 14.78
CA LEU A 220 11.60 -4.62 13.78
C LEU A 220 10.52 -5.14 12.85
N LYS A 221 9.64 -4.24 12.41
CA LYS A 221 8.68 -4.50 11.32
C LYS A 221 8.80 -3.42 10.26
N LEU A 222 9.08 -3.87 9.05
CA LEU A 222 9.45 -3.06 7.90
C LEU A 222 8.37 -3.23 6.83
N PHE A 223 7.75 -2.12 6.47
CA PHE A 223 6.78 -2.06 5.38
C PHE A 223 7.50 -1.61 4.11
N CYS A 224 7.70 -2.55 3.18
CA CYS A 224 8.49 -2.36 1.97
C CYS A 224 7.61 -2.43 0.71
N ARG A 225 8.02 -1.70 -0.32
CA ARG A 225 7.47 -1.87 -1.66
C ARG A 225 8.14 -3.08 -2.36
N PRO A 226 7.48 -3.74 -3.33
CA PRO A 226 8.05 -4.89 -4.03
C PRO A 226 9.34 -4.57 -4.78
N ASP A 227 9.40 -3.41 -5.47
CA ASP A 227 10.58 -2.95 -6.20
C ASP A 227 11.82 -2.80 -5.32
N MET A 228 11.66 -2.36 -4.06
CA MET A 228 12.76 -2.31 -3.08
C MET A 228 13.29 -3.70 -2.72
N LEU A 229 12.42 -4.71 -2.68
CA LEU A 229 12.80 -6.09 -2.35
C LEU A 229 13.31 -6.87 -3.57
N GLU A 230 12.96 -6.44 -4.78
CA GLU A 230 13.48 -6.94 -6.04
C GLU A 230 14.88 -6.36 -6.36
N ASP A 231 15.21 -5.17 -5.83
CA ASP A 231 16.50 -4.52 -6.02
C ASP A 231 17.65 -5.23 -5.26
N ARG A 232 18.60 -5.81 -6.00
CA ARG A 232 19.81 -6.46 -5.46
C ARG A 232 20.75 -5.49 -4.74
N GLY A 233 20.69 -4.19 -5.02
CA GLY A 233 21.40 -3.16 -4.27
C GLY A 233 20.91 -3.06 -2.81
N ILE A 234 19.65 -3.40 -2.56
CA ILE A 234 19.04 -3.41 -1.22
C ILE A 234 19.14 -4.80 -0.59
N THR A 235 18.84 -5.86 -1.33
CA THR A 235 18.76 -7.23 -0.81
C THR A 235 20.04 -8.06 -0.95
N GLY A 236 21.04 -7.55 -1.69
CA GLY A 236 22.33 -8.22 -1.93
C GLY A 236 23.28 -8.12 -0.75
N PHE A 237 22.96 -8.80 0.35
CA PHE A 237 23.84 -8.99 1.50
C PHE A 237 23.77 -10.43 2.03
N PRO A 238 24.80 -10.90 2.77
CA PRO A 238 24.80 -12.24 3.34
C PRO A 238 23.54 -12.52 4.16
N ASP A 239 22.98 -13.72 4.02
CA ASP A 239 21.79 -14.17 4.76
C ASP A 239 20.48 -13.39 4.53
N ALA A 240 20.42 -12.48 3.56
CA ALA A 240 19.18 -11.78 3.20
C ALA A 240 18.01 -12.74 2.90
N SER A 241 18.31 -13.93 2.35
CA SER A 241 17.32 -14.98 2.09
C SER A 241 16.57 -15.43 3.36
N LYS A 242 17.19 -15.38 4.55
CA LYS A 242 16.54 -15.72 5.83
C LYS A 242 15.47 -14.71 6.23
N LEU A 243 15.64 -13.44 5.84
CA LEU A 243 14.66 -12.38 6.04
C LEU A 243 13.57 -12.45 4.96
N LEU A 244 13.97 -12.59 3.69
CA LEU A 244 13.05 -12.64 2.55
C LEU A 244 12.14 -13.88 2.56
N ALA A 245 12.63 -15.05 3.00
CA ALA A 245 11.85 -16.28 3.05
C ALA A 245 10.65 -16.21 4.01
N ARG A 246 10.67 -15.28 4.97
CA ARG A 246 9.56 -15.05 5.92
C ARG A 246 8.82 -13.74 5.64
N LYS A 247 8.99 -13.15 4.46
CA LYS A 247 8.20 -11.97 4.09
C LYS A 247 6.72 -12.32 4.04
N THR A 248 5.90 -11.39 4.50
CA THR A 248 4.45 -11.46 4.38
C THR A 248 4.00 -10.44 3.36
N GLN A 249 2.93 -10.72 2.61
CA GLN A 249 2.47 -9.84 1.54
C GLN A 249 1.07 -9.30 1.84
N LEU A 250 0.88 -8.02 1.58
CA LEU A 250 -0.43 -7.35 1.65
C LEU A 250 -1.18 -7.52 0.32
N VAL A 251 -1.49 -8.77 -0.04
CA VAL A 251 -2.27 -9.10 -1.24
C VAL A 251 -3.75 -9.00 -0.93
N TRP A 252 -4.45 -8.11 -1.63
CA TRP A 252 -5.89 -7.90 -1.48
C TRP A 252 -6.65 -8.66 -2.56
N ARG A 253 -7.32 -9.74 -2.17
CA ARG A 253 -8.20 -10.48 -3.08
C ARG A 253 -9.52 -9.74 -3.21
N ARG A 254 -10.31 -10.10 -4.24
CA ARG A 254 -11.67 -9.55 -4.44
C ARG A 254 -12.50 -9.59 -3.15
N ILE A 255 -12.53 -10.76 -2.50
CA ILE A 255 -13.27 -10.93 -1.25
C ILE A 255 -12.82 -9.99 -0.13
N ASP A 256 -11.51 -9.74 -0.03
CA ASP A 256 -10.92 -8.89 1.00
C ASP A 256 -11.28 -7.40 0.75
N LEU A 257 -11.30 -6.98 -0.52
CA LEU A 257 -11.68 -5.61 -0.91
C LEU A 257 -13.15 -5.31 -0.60
N TYR A 258 -14.05 -6.24 -0.93
CA TYR A 258 -15.47 -6.09 -0.61
C TYR A 258 -15.75 -6.19 0.89
N ALA A 259 -15.03 -7.04 1.60
CA ALA A 259 -15.12 -7.11 3.05
C ALA A 259 -14.71 -5.77 3.70
N LEU A 260 -13.62 -5.15 3.23
CA LEU A 260 -13.22 -3.80 3.66
C LEU A 260 -14.33 -2.78 3.38
N LEU A 261 -14.89 -2.76 2.16
CA LEU A 261 -16.00 -1.87 1.82
C LEU A 261 -17.18 -2.06 2.78
N TYR A 262 -17.60 -3.30 3.03
CA TYR A 262 -18.73 -3.57 3.90
C TYR A 262 -18.47 -3.24 5.36
N GLN A 263 -17.24 -3.44 5.84
CA GLN A 263 -16.83 -3.00 7.18
C GLN A 263 -16.98 -1.48 7.31
N CYS A 264 -16.51 -0.71 6.32
CA CYS A 264 -16.70 0.75 6.29
C CYS A 264 -18.18 1.13 6.23
N LEU A 265 -18.96 0.56 5.31
CA LEU A 265 -20.39 0.88 5.16
C LEU A 265 -21.21 0.52 6.41
N GLY A 266 -20.94 -0.63 7.01
CA GLY A 266 -21.59 -1.06 8.25
C GLY A 266 -21.30 -0.14 9.44
N ASN A 267 -20.28 0.69 9.35
CA ASN A 267 -19.88 1.67 10.36
C ASN A 267 -20.06 3.13 9.91
N ALA A 268 -20.70 3.36 8.76
CA ALA A 268 -20.98 4.70 8.28
C ALA A 268 -21.83 5.47 9.29
N VAL A 269 -21.42 6.71 9.62
CA VAL A 269 -22.20 7.61 10.49
C VAL A 269 -23.58 7.84 9.88
N GLY A 270 -23.62 8.19 8.58
CA GLY A 270 -24.84 8.22 7.77
C GLY A 270 -25.07 6.88 7.07
N GLY A 271 -26.26 6.28 7.25
CA GLY A 271 -26.69 5.12 6.47
C GLY A 271 -26.09 3.76 6.84
N GLY A 272 -25.25 3.68 7.88
CA GLY A 272 -24.67 2.40 8.32
C GLY A 272 -25.73 1.42 8.84
N GLU A 273 -26.73 1.90 9.59
CA GLU A 273 -27.87 1.08 10.02
C GLU A 273 -28.68 0.54 8.83
N THR A 274 -28.89 1.39 7.82
CA THR A 274 -29.55 1.00 6.58
C THR A 274 -28.77 -0.09 5.86
N PHE A 275 -27.44 0.00 5.82
CA PHE A 275 -26.58 -1.03 5.22
C PHE A 275 -26.61 -2.34 6.02
N ARG A 276 -26.57 -2.30 7.35
CA ARG A 276 -26.70 -3.50 8.19
C ARG A 276 -28.06 -4.18 7.99
N SER A 277 -29.15 -3.40 7.99
CA SER A 277 -30.50 -3.89 7.68
C SER A 277 -30.61 -4.50 6.27
N LEU A 278 -29.92 -3.93 5.28
CA LEU A 278 -29.81 -4.51 3.94
C LEU A 278 -29.15 -5.90 4.00
N CYS A 279 -28.04 -6.04 4.74
CA CYS A 279 -27.37 -7.34 4.91
C CYS A 279 -28.29 -8.37 5.58
N THR A 280 -29.06 -7.97 6.59
CA THR A 280 -30.05 -8.83 7.27
C THR A 280 -31.16 -9.27 6.31
N SER A 281 -31.72 -8.35 5.51
CA SER A 281 -32.82 -8.68 4.59
C SER A 281 -32.37 -9.57 3.40
N VAL A 282 -31.19 -9.32 2.85
CA VAL A 282 -30.67 -10.06 1.68
C VAL A 282 -30.11 -11.43 2.07
N ALA A 283 -29.36 -11.50 3.17
CA ALA A 283 -28.56 -12.68 3.50
C ALA A 283 -28.71 -13.17 4.95
N ARG A 284 -29.66 -12.62 5.72
CA ARG A 284 -29.91 -12.97 7.14
C ARG A 284 -28.66 -12.87 8.01
N LEU A 285 -27.88 -11.81 7.78
CA LEU A 285 -26.64 -11.55 8.52
C LEU A 285 -26.90 -10.63 9.70
N ASP A 286 -26.37 -11.03 10.86
CA ASP A 286 -26.38 -10.25 12.09
C ASP A 286 -25.02 -9.59 12.32
N TRP A 287 -25.05 -8.34 12.77
CA TRP A 287 -23.86 -7.56 13.09
C TRP A 287 -23.72 -7.42 14.60
N GLU A 288 -22.50 -7.56 15.09
CA GLU A 288 -22.18 -7.40 16.50
C GLU A 288 -21.51 -6.04 16.73
N TYR A 289 -21.87 -5.33 17.79
CA TYR A 289 -21.21 -4.09 18.18
C TYR A 289 -20.25 -4.36 19.34
N GLY A 290 -18.99 -3.98 19.19
CA GLY A 290 -17.94 -4.17 20.19
C GLY A 290 -16.77 -3.19 19.98
N GLU A 291 -16.05 -2.86 21.05
CA GLU A 291 -14.87 -1.95 21.00
C GLU A 291 -15.09 -0.69 20.13
N SER A 292 -16.25 -0.03 20.31
CA SER A 292 -16.62 1.20 19.59
C SER A 292 -16.85 1.07 18.08
N ALA A 293 -17.06 -0.15 17.54
CA ALA A 293 -17.39 -0.39 16.15
C ALA A 293 -18.34 -1.59 15.96
N TRP A 294 -19.00 -1.64 14.81
CA TRP A 294 -19.71 -2.83 14.32
C TRP A 294 -18.73 -3.76 13.61
N PHE A 295 -18.77 -5.05 13.95
CA PHE A 295 -17.90 -6.06 13.36
C PHE A 295 -18.57 -6.73 12.16
N LEU A 296 -17.80 -6.83 11.08
CA LEU A 296 -18.23 -7.52 9.86
C LEU A 296 -18.55 -9.00 10.14
N PRO A 297 -19.75 -9.48 9.76
CA PRO A 297 -20.11 -10.89 9.86
C PRO A 297 -19.07 -11.79 9.19
N LYS A 298 -18.69 -12.90 9.86
CA LYS A 298 -17.63 -13.80 9.39
C LYS A 298 -17.86 -14.33 7.97
N VAL A 299 -19.11 -14.59 7.59
CA VAL A 299 -19.49 -15.04 6.24
C VAL A 299 -19.05 -14.04 5.17
N LEU A 300 -19.15 -12.73 5.44
CA LEU A 300 -18.68 -11.69 4.52
C LEU A 300 -17.16 -11.59 4.44
N ARG A 301 -16.40 -12.37 5.19
CA ARG A 301 -14.94 -12.47 5.09
C ARG A 301 -14.49 -13.66 4.24
N THR A 302 -15.38 -14.63 3.98
CA THR A 302 -15.01 -15.93 3.38
C THR A 302 -15.90 -16.41 2.23
N ASP A 303 -17.11 -15.87 2.08
CA ASP A 303 -18.06 -16.27 1.02
C ASP A 303 -18.29 -15.17 -0.03
N GLU A 304 -17.70 -15.32 -1.23
CA GLU A 304 -17.90 -14.39 -2.35
C GLU A 304 -19.34 -14.40 -2.88
N ALA A 305 -20.08 -15.51 -2.79
CA ALA A 305 -21.44 -15.59 -3.32
C ALA A 305 -22.41 -14.75 -2.47
N VAL A 306 -22.22 -14.73 -1.15
CA VAL A 306 -22.98 -13.86 -0.24
C VAL A 306 -22.60 -12.39 -0.44
N GLN A 307 -21.30 -12.08 -0.59
CA GLN A 307 -20.89 -10.72 -0.90
C GLN A 307 -21.48 -10.23 -2.23
N GLU A 308 -21.45 -11.07 -3.27
CA GLU A 308 -22.02 -10.73 -4.57
C GLU A 308 -23.51 -10.41 -4.47
N GLN A 309 -24.29 -11.18 -3.70
CA GLN A 309 -25.72 -10.90 -3.47
C GLN A 309 -25.95 -9.52 -2.85
N ILE A 310 -25.16 -9.16 -1.85
CA ILE A 310 -25.24 -7.83 -1.21
C ILE A 310 -24.85 -6.73 -2.20
N PHE A 311 -23.79 -6.94 -3.00
CA PHE A 311 -23.40 -5.95 -4.01
C PHE A 311 -24.43 -5.80 -5.13
N VAL A 312 -25.13 -6.88 -5.51
CA VAL A 312 -26.24 -6.83 -6.46
C VAL A 312 -27.37 -5.94 -5.94
N ALA A 313 -27.65 -5.96 -4.63
CA ALA A 313 -28.64 -5.06 -4.02
C ALA A 313 -28.18 -3.59 -4.05
N LEU A 314 -26.88 -3.31 -4.09
CA LEU A 314 -26.33 -1.95 -4.20
C LEU A 314 -26.21 -1.46 -5.64
N ALA A 315 -25.89 -2.34 -6.59
CA ALA A 315 -25.40 -1.97 -7.93
C ALA A 315 -26.15 -2.64 -9.10
N GLY A 316 -27.05 -3.57 -8.81
CA GLY A 316 -27.76 -4.36 -9.81
C GLY A 316 -26.95 -5.55 -10.33
N GLN A 317 -27.55 -6.33 -11.25
CA GLN A 317 -26.97 -7.59 -11.72
C GLN A 317 -26.02 -7.44 -12.92
N ALA A 318 -26.01 -6.28 -13.59
CA ALA A 318 -25.42 -6.15 -14.93
C ALA A 318 -24.74 -4.80 -15.16
N MET A 319 -23.64 -4.83 -15.93
CA MET A 319 -22.90 -3.64 -16.36
C MET A 319 -23.48 -2.94 -17.61
N ALA A 320 -24.76 -3.18 -17.91
CA ALA A 320 -25.51 -2.48 -18.95
C ALA A 320 -27.02 -2.66 -18.73
N SER A 321 -27.80 -1.72 -19.28
CA SER A 321 -29.26 -1.81 -19.33
C SER A 321 -29.74 -2.95 -20.24
N GLY A 322 -30.89 -3.52 -19.91
CA GLY A 322 -31.59 -4.50 -20.73
C GLY A 322 -31.09 -5.96 -20.60
N PRO A 323 -31.74 -6.91 -21.30
CA PRO A 323 -31.53 -8.35 -21.10
C PRO A 323 -30.12 -8.83 -21.45
N SER A 324 -29.43 -8.14 -22.36
CA SER A 324 -28.05 -8.44 -22.75
C SER A 324 -27.01 -7.87 -21.78
N GLY A 325 -27.41 -7.13 -20.76
CA GLY A 325 -26.50 -6.45 -19.82
C GLY A 325 -25.57 -7.42 -19.09
N ILE A 326 -26.07 -8.61 -18.72
CA ILE A 326 -25.28 -9.63 -18.02
C ILE A 326 -24.08 -10.09 -18.85
N LYS A 327 -24.19 -10.08 -20.19
CA LYS A 327 -23.07 -10.43 -21.10
C LYS A 327 -21.91 -9.43 -21.00
N ARG A 328 -22.15 -8.21 -20.54
CA ARG A 328 -21.11 -7.18 -20.31
C ARG A 328 -20.42 -7.33 -18.94
N GLY A 329 -20.86 -8.28 -18.12
CA GLY A 329 -20.28 -8.60 -16.83
C GLY A 329 -21.16 -8.20 -15.65
N LYS A 330 -20.92 -8.85 -14.52
CA LYS A 330 -21.57 -8.55 -13.25
C LYS A 330 -20.77 -7.47 -12.51
N PRO A 331 -21.41 -6.44 -11.92
CA PRO A 331 -20.70 -5.36 -11.22
C PRO A 331 -19.66 -5.83 -10.21
N TYR A 332 -19.98 -6.86 -9.42
CA TYR A 332 -19.10 -7.44 -8.39
C TYR A 332 -17.74 -7.90 -8.95
N SER A 333 -17.76 -8.74 -9.99
CA SER A 333 -16.54 -9.20 -10.66
C SER A 333 -15.92 -8.12 -11.56
N TRP A 334 -16.76 -7.34 -12.24
CA TRP A 334 -16.32 -6.41 -13.27
C TRP A 334 -15.46 -5.30 -12.68
N LEU A 335 -15.86 -4.74 -11.53
CA LEU A 335 -15.15 -3.65 -10.88
C LEU A 335 -13.70 -4.02 -10.57
N VAL A 336 -13.48 -5.14 -9.88
CA VAL A 336 -12.14 -5.57 -9.47
C VAL A 336 -11.27 -5.92 -10.67
N ASN A 337 -11.82 -6.62 -11.67
CA ASN A 337 -11.08 -7.01 -12.87
C ASN A 337 -10.59 -5.81 -13.71
N HIS A 338 -11.26 -4.66 -13.65
CA HIS A 338 -10.81 -3.45 -14.37
C HIS A 338 -9.86 -2.57 -13.54
N LEU A 339 -9.66 -2.88 -12.25
CA LEU A 339 -8.69 -2.22 -11.38
C LEU A 339 -7.39 -3.02 -11.22
N GLN A 340 -7.38 -4.26 -11.67
CA GLN A 340 -6.25 -5.18 -11.60
C GLN A 340 -5.11 -4.70 -12.48
N ASP A 341 -3.88 -4.72 -11.93
CA ASP A 341 -2.65 -4.46 -12.67
C ASP A 341 -2.09 -5.72 -13.36
N GLY A 342 -0.93 -5.60 -13.99
CA GLY A 342 -0.26 -6.68 -14.70
C GLY A 342 0.35 -7.75 -13.80
N ARG A 343 0.29 -7.58 -12.47
CA ARG A 343 0.71 -8.56 -11.46
C ARG A 343 -0.48 -9.15 -10.71
N ASP A 344 -1.68 -9.00 -11.26
CA ASP A 344 -2.94 -9.44 -10.68
C ASP A 344 -3.28 -8.81 -9.32
N GLN A 345 -2.80 -7.57 -9.08
CA GLN A 345 -3.00 -6.86 -7.83
C GLN A 345 -3.99 -5.70 -7.98
N VAL A 346 -4.78 -5.50 -6.92
CA VAL A 346 -5.65 -4.34 -6.76
C VAL A 346 -5.38 -3.73 -5.39
N SER A 347 -5.16 -2.41 -5.35
CA SER A 347 -5.00 -1.72 -4.06
C SER A 347 -6.36 -1.34 -3.46
N PRO A 348 -6.54 -1.44 -2.12
CA PRO A 348 -7.70 -0.90 -1.42
C PRO A 348 -8.01 0.54 -1.79
N ARG A 349 -6.96 1.37 -1.93
CA ARG A 349 -7.10 2.78 -2.33
C ARG A 349 -7.81 2.90 -3.68
N SER A 350 -7.32 2.21 -4.71
CA SER A 350 -7.92 2.26 -6.05
C SER A 350 -9.35 1.70 -6.05
N PHE A 351 -9.61 0.64 -5.29
CA PHE A 351 -10.94 0.05 -5.16
C PHE A 351 -11.95 0.98 -4.48
N ILE A 352 -11.59 1.49 -3.30
CA ILE A 352 -12.42 2.42 -2.51
C ILE A 352 -12.72 3.67 -3.33
N GLU A 353 -11.73 4.20 -4.04
CA GLU A 353 -11.92 5.39 -4.87
C GLU A 353 -12.86 5.14 -6.04
N ALA A 354 -12.71 4.01 -6.72
CA ALA A 354 -13.63 3.64 -7.79
C ALA A 354 -15.08 3.54 -7.28
N VAL A 355 -15.29 2.97 -6.09
CA VAL A 355 -16.62 2.87 -5.46
C VAL A 355 -17.15 4.23 -5.03
N ARG A 356 -16.33 5.09 -4.41
CA ARG A 356 -16.70 6.45 -4.03
C ARG A 356 -17.13 7.27 -5.25
N LYS A 357 -16.29 7.30 -6.29
CA LYS A 357 -16.58 8.00 -7.54
C LYS A 357 -17.78 7.40 -8.27
N ALA A 358 -18.03 6.09 -8.15
CA ALA A 358 -19.24 5.48 -8.67
C ALA A 358 -20.51 6.00 -7.98
N ALA A 359 -20.47 6.20 -6.66
CA ALA A 359 -21.59 6.78 -5.92
C ALA A 359 -21.77 8.27 -6.22
N GLU A 360 -20.69 9.04 -6.35
CA GLU A 360 -20.75 10.45 -6.76
C GLU A 360 -21.39 10.63 -8.14
N ASN A 361 -21.05 9.75 -9.09
CA ASN A 361 -21.54 9.82 -10.47
C ASN A 361 -22.85 9.04 -10.72
N THR A 362 -23.45 8.47 -9.68
CA THR A 362 -24.78 7.85 -9.79
C THR A 362 -25.85 8.94 -9.64
N PRO A 363 -26.79 9.07 -10.60
CA PRO A 363 -27.84 10.10 -10.53
C PRO A 363 -28.66 10.00 -9.24
N ASP A 364 -29.09 11.15 -8.71
CA ASP A 364 -29.73 11.20 -7.39
C ASP A 364 -31.08 10.47 -7.35
N GLU A 365 -31.80 10.50 -8.46
CA GLU A 365 -33.08 9.82 -8.72
C GLU A 365 -32.95 8.32 -9.04
N HIS A 366 -31.72 7.81 -9.19
CA HIS A 366 -31.52 6.39 -9.52
C HIS A 366 -31.97 5.49 -8.34
N SER A 367 -32.66 4.39 -8.67
CA SER A 367 -33.28 3.49 -7.69
C SER A 367 -32.31 2.62 -6.88
N LEU A 368 -31.04 2.55 -7.29
CA LEU A 368 -29.96 1.86 -6.59
C LEU A 368 -28.86 2.83 -6.17
N ALA A 369 -28.09 2.45 -5.15
CA ALA A 369 -26.99 3.26 -4.63
C ALA A 369 -25.91 3.50 -5.69
N LEU A 370 -25.61 2.48 -6.50
CA LEU A 370 -24.63 2.53 -7.58
C LEU A 370 -25.28 2.21 -8.93
N HIS A 371 -25.06 3.07 -9.93
CA HIS A 371 -25.43 2.80 -11.31
C HIS A 371 -24.22 2.32 -12.13
N PHE A 372 -24.42 1.42 -13.09
CA PHE A 372 -23.30 0.83 -13.85
C PHE A 372 -22.45 1.87 -14.60
N LYS A 373 -23.05 2.98 -15.09
CA LYS A 373 -22.26 4.08 -15.69
C LYS A 373 -21.42 4.80 -14.65
N GLY A 374 -21.91 4.95 -13.42
CA GLY A 374 -21.14 5.47 -12.30
C GLY A 374 -19.94 4.57 -12.01
N ILE A 375 -20.13 3.25 -11.98
CA ILE A 375 -19.04 2.27 -11.78
C ILE A 375 -17.98 2.39 -12.88
N GLN A 376 -18.38 2.55 -14.14
CA GLN A 376 -17.44 2.80 -15.25
C GLN A 376 -16.63 4.09 -15.05
N GLN A 377 -17.29 5.18 -14.66
CA GLN A 377 -16.62 6.46 -14.40
C GLN A 377 -15.71 6.37 -13.16
N GLY A 378 -16.09 5.60 -12.15
CA GLY A 378 -15.27 5.32 -10.98
C GLY A 378 -13.97 4.61 -11.32
N VAL A 379 -14.02 3.58 -12.18
CA VAL A 379 -12.81 2.91 -12.70
C VAL A 379 -11.94 3.89 -13.49
N GLN A 380 -12.53 4.77 -14.30
CA GLN A 380 -11.76 5.80 -15.02
C GLN A 380 -11.06 6.77 -14.06
N ALA A 381 -11.72 7.18 -12.97
CA ALA A 381 -11.13 8.04 -11.96
C ALA A 381 -9.99 7.34 -11.21
N ALA A 382 -10.20 6.10 -10.76
CA ALA A 382 -9.18 5.30 -10.10
C ALA A 382 -7.96 5.04 -11.01
N SER A 383 -8.19 4.83 -12.32
CA SER A 383 -7.12 4.70 -13.32
C SER A 383 -6.25 5.96 -13.40
N ARG A 384 -6.87 7.16 -13.41
CA ARG A 384 -6.13 8.43 -13.41
C ARG A 384 -5.28 8.60 -12.17
N ILE A 385 -5.82 8.26 -11.00
CA ILE A 385 -5.07 8.32 -9.73
C ILE A 385 -3.89 7.34 -9.76
N ARG A 386 -4.10 6.11 -10.22
CA ARG A 386 -3.03 5.11 -10.29
C ARG A 386 -1.93 5.52 -11.27
N VAL A 387 -2.27 6.10 -12.43
CA VAL A 387 -1.29 6.65 -13.35
C VAL A 387 -0.53 7.83 -12.72
N ASN A 388 -1.22 8.77 -12.07
CA ASN A 388 -0.58 9.90 -11.40
C ASN A 388 0.38 9.45 -10.28
N GLU A 389 0.03 8.42 -9.51
CA GLU A 389 0.93 7.82 -8.52
C GLU A 389 2.20 7.27 -9.18
N ILE A 390 2.05 6.55 -10.28
CA ILE A 390 3.19 5.99 -11.02
C ILE A 390 4.05 7.09 -11.64
N THR A 391 3.45 8.01 -12.39
CA THR A 391 4.21 8.99 -13.17
C THR A 391 4.64 10.21 -12.35
N GLY A 392 3.96 10.51 -11.26
CA GLY A 392 4.25 11.68 -10.42
C GLY A 392 5.17 11.35 -9.24
N GLU A 393 5.09 10.13 -8.70
CA GLU A 393 5.80 9.79 -7.47
C GLU A 393 6.77 8.62 -7.61
N ASP A 394 6.35 7.52 -8.25
CA ASP A 394 7.10 6.25 -8.21
C ASP A 394 8.14 6.12 -9.33
N TYR A 395 7.73 6.38 -10.57
CA TYR A 395 8.50 6.15 -11.80
C TYR A 395 8.25 7.27 -12.81
N PRO A 396 8.79 8.49 -12.59
CA PRO A 396 8.51 9.63 -13.46
C PRO A 396 8.81 9.42 -14.95
N TRP A 397 9.83 8.62 -15.27
CA TRP A 397 10.21 8.25 -16.64
C TRP A 397 9.09 7.55 -17.43
N VAL A 398 8.15 6.89 -16.75
CA VAL A 398 7.03 6.20 -17.42
C VAL A 398 6.19 7.21 -18.21
N ALA A 399 6.06 8.45 -17.73
CA ALA A 399 5.31 9.49 -18.44
C ALA A 399 5.90 9.78 -19.83
N GLU A 400 7.22 9.90 -19.92
CA GLU A 400 7.93 10.21 -21.16
C GLU A 400 7.75 9.13 -22.23
N LEU A 401 7.65 7.86 -21.79
CA LEU A 401 7.45 6.71 -22.67
C LEU A 401 5.99 6.48 -23.06
N MET A 402 5.05 6.78 -22.17
CA MET A 402 3.64 6.55 -22.42
C MET A 402 2.98 7.68 -23.22
N HIS A 403 3.46 8.93 -23.06
CA HIS A 403 2.90 10.09 -23.75
C HIS A 403 2.83 9.93 -25.28
N PRO A 404 3.87 9.45 -25.98
CA PRO A 404 3.84 9.27 -27.44
C PRO A 404 2.87 8.18 -27.93
N LEU A 405 2.52 7.22 -27.06
CA LEU A 405 1.65 6.10 -27.41
C LEU A 405 0.16 6.47 -27.35
N ARG A 406 -0.16 7.58 -26.68
CA ARG A 406 -1.54 8.05 -26.44
C ARG A 406 -2.29 8.26 -27.75
N GLY A 407 -3.42 7.55 -27.90
CA GLY A 407 -4.25 7.61 -29.11
C GLY A 407 -3.65 6.95 -30.37
N ARG A 408 -2.41 6.44 -30.30
CA ARG A 408 -1.74 5.79 -31.44
C ARG A 408 -1.65 4.27 -31.31
N VAL A 409 -1.65 3.75 -30.08
CA VAL A 409 -1.57 2.30 -29.80
C VAL A 409 -2.93 1.74 -29.37
N THR A 410 -3.25 0.54 -29.88
CA THR A 410 -4.41 -0.25 -29.46
C THR A 410 -3.96 -1.64 -29.01
N VAL A 411 -4.18 -1.98 -27.75
CA VAL A 411 -3.76 -3.27 -27.16
C VAL A 411 -4.85 -4.34 -27.27
N PRO A 412 -4.49 -5.65 -27.40
CA PRO A 412 -3.13 -6.17 -27.52
C PRO A 412 -2.45 -5.80 -28.84
N CYS A 413 -1.15 -5.52 -28.81
CA CYS A 413 -0.32 -5.11 -29.95
C CYS A 413 1.02 -5.86 -29.98
N GLU A 414 1.74 -5.82 -31.10
CA GLU A 414 3.10 -6.38 -31.17
C GLU A 414 4.10 -5.42 -30.49
N SER A 415 5.23 -5.93 -29.98
CA SER A 415 6.22 -5.04 -29.34
C SER A 415 6.82 -4.02 -30.31
N GLU A 416 6.94 -4.36 -31.60
CA GLU A 416 7.40 -3.43 -32.64
C GLU A 416 6.43 -2.26 -32.88
N ASP A 417 5.12 -2.43 -32.61
CA ASP A 417 4.15 -1.33 -32.71
C ASP A 417 4.50 -0.21 -31.71
N ILE A 418 4.98 -0.57 -30.52
CA ILE A 418 5.43 0.39 -29.49
C ILE A 418 6.84 0.89 -29.82
N ALA A 419 7.77 -0.02 -30.13
CA ALA A 419 9.17 0.31 -30.40
C ALA A 419 9.33 1.26 -31.59
N SER A 420 8.53 1.09 -32.64
CA SER A 420 8.53 1.97 -33.82
C SER A 420 8.12 3.40 -33.48
N ILE A 421 7.11 3.60 -32.62
CA ILE A 421 6.69 4.92 -32.15
C ILE A 421 7.80 5.55 -31.30
N TRP A 422 8.38 4.80 -30.36
CA TRP A 422 9.50 5.30 -29.55
C TRP A 422 10.71 5.70 -30.40
N ARG A 423 11.00 4.97 -31.48
CA ARG A 423 12.07 5.28 -32.43
C ARG A 423 11.77 6.57 -33.22
N GLN A 424 10.55 6.73 -33.73
CA GLN A 424 10.12 7.94 -34.46
C GLN A 424 10.17 9.19 -33.57
N GLU A 425 9.77 9.04 -32.31
CA GLU A 425 9.65 10.13 -31.34
C GLU A 425 10.93 10.31 -30.50
N ARG A 426 11.99 9.53 -30.78
CA ARG A 426 13.27 9.50 -30.03
C ARG A 426 13.04 9.44 -28.52
N SER A 427 12.06 8.65 -28.07
CA SER A 427 11.62 8.61 -26.67
C SER A 427 12.71 8.12 -25.74
N LEU A 428 13.45 7.07 -26.13
CA LEU A 428 14.55 6.52 -25.33
C LEU A 428 15.73 7.48 -25.25
N ASP A 429 16.06 8.17 -26.35
CA ASP A 429 17.14 9.17 -26.37
C ASP A 429 16.80 10.37 -25.47
N ARG A 430 15.54 10.86 -25.54
CA ARG A 430 15.06 11.92 -24.66
C ARG A 430 15.12 11.51 -23.19
N LEU A 431 14.68 10.29 -22.89
CA LEU A 431 14.75 9.77 -21.53
C LEU A 431 16.20 9.65 -21.06
N HIS A 432 17.10 9.13 -21.91
CA HIS A 432 18.52 9.05 -21.59
C HIS A 432 19.12 10.44 -21.31
N ASN A 433 18.83 11.44 -22.13
CA ASN A 433 19.31 12.81 -21.92
C ASN A 433 18.70 13.44 -20.66
N SER A 434 17.41 13.25 -20.42
CA SER A 434 16.70 13.70 -19.20
C SER A 434 17.33 13.12 -17.93
N LEU A 435 17.72 11.84 -17.96
CA LEU A 435 18.43 11.18 -16.87
C LEU A 435 19.86 11.72 -16.67
N LEU A 436 20.55 12.11 -17.75
CA LEU A 436 21.88 12.73 -17.66
C LEU A 436 21.81 14.19 -17.13
N GLU A 437 20.84 14.97 -17.61
CA GLU A 437 20.63 16.38 -17.25
C GLU A 437 20.09 16.55 -15.83
N SER A 438 19.24 15.64 -15.37
CA SER A 438 18.67 15.66 -14.01
C SER A 438 19.67 15.19 -12.94
N GLY A 439 20.87 14.72 -13.33
CA GLY A 439 21.75 13.94 -12.48
C GLY A 439 21.08 12.66 -11.97
N ASP A 440 21.62 12.05 -10.91
CA ASP A 440 21.00 10.91 -10.20
C ASP A 440 19.60 11.21 -9.58
N GLY A 441 18.99 12.38 -9.85
CA GLY A 441 17.77 12.89 -9.24
C GLY A 441 16.44 12.30 -9.69
N VAL A 442 16.43 11.30 -10.61
CA VAL A 442 15.19 10.58 -10.91
C VAL A 442 14.99 9.45 -9.91
N LYS A 443 13.84 9.50 -9.23
CA LYS A 443 13.43 8.59 -8.17
C LYS A 443 13.40 7.09 -8.50
N LEU A 444 13.68 6.64 -9.74
CA LEU A 444 13.94 5.26 -10.19
C LEU A 444 14.12 5.31 -11.72
N PRO A 445 15.32 5.30 -12.31
CA PRO A 445 15.46 5.13 -13.75
C PRO A 445 15.07 3.70 -14.18
N PRO A 446 14.69 3.47 -15.45
CA PRO A 446 14.58 2.11 -16.00
C PRO A 446 15.92 1.39 -15.88
N GLN A 447 15.89 0.12 -15.43
CA GLN A 447 17.09 -0.68 -15.17
C GLN A 447 17.73 -1.20 -16.45
N SER A 448 16.94 -1.35 -17.51
CA SER A 448 17.32 -2.00 -18.76
C SER A 448 17.30 -1.02 -19.94
N LEU A 449 17.56 0.27 -19.69
CA LEU A 449 17.54 1.32 -20.72
C LEU A 449 18.58 1.09 -21.82
N ASP A 450 19.75 0.58 -21.43
CA ASP A 450 20.87 0.22 -22.30
C ASP A 450 20.54 -0.94 -23.25
N GLN A 451 19.56 -1.78 -22.89
CA GLN A 451 19.04 -2.87 -23.71
C GLN A 451 17.98 -2.40 -24.72
N GLY A 452 17.75 -1.09 -24.85
CA GLY A 452 16.82 -0.50 -25.80
C GLY A 452 15.35 -0.80 -25.51
N ALA A 453 14.52 -0.78 -26.56
CA ALA A 453 13.06 -0.85 -26.41
C ALA A 453 12.57 -2.13 -25.71
N GLU A 454 13.16 -3.30 -26.01
CA GLU A 454 12.78 -4.55 -25.36
C GLU A 454 13.17 -4.58 -23.88
N GLY A 455 14.33 -4.03 -23.51
CA GLY A 455 14.72 -3.87 -22.11
C GLY A 455 13.73 -3.02 -21.32
N VAL A 456 13.36 -1.87 -21.87
CA VAL A 456 12.37 -0.98 -21.25
C VAL A 456 10.97 -1.60 -21.19
N LEU A 457 10.57 -2.38 -22.19
CA LEU A 457 9.33 -3.17 -22.12
C LEU A 457 9.38 -4.20 -20.99
N ASN A 458 10.52 -4.86 -20.77
CA ASN A 458 10.70 -5.79 -19.65
C ASN A 458 10.61 -5.07 -18.31
N ASP A 459 11.15 -3.85 -18.20
CA ASP A 459 11.00 -3.03 -16.99
C ASP A 459 9.54 -2.65 -16.75
N LEU A 460 8.80 -2.24 -17.79
CA LEU A 460 7.36 -1.95 -17.68
C LEU A 460 6.51 -3.18 -17.31
N GLU A 461 6.87 -4.35 -17.85
CA GLU A 461 6.24 -5.63 -17.50
C GLU A 461 6.56 -6.01 -16.06
N ALA A 462 7.83 -5.85 -15.65
CA ALA A 462 8.25 -6.02 -14.27
C ALA A 462 7.42 -5.10 -13.37
N LEU A 463 7.20 -3.83 -13.69
CA LEU A 463 6.36 -2.95 -12.87
C LEU A 463 4.86 -3.28 -12.89
N GLY A 464 4.42 -4.25 -13.71
CA GLY A 464 3.01 -4.63 -13.86
C GLY A 464 2.20 -3.64 -14.70
N LEU A 465 2.85 -2.72 -15.44
CA LEU A 465 2.13 -1.79 -16.33
C LEU A 465 1.66 -2.47 -17.61
N ILE A 466 2.35 -3.52 -18.04
CA ILE A 466 2.00 -4.31 -19.21
C ILE A 466 2.11 -5.81 -18.90
N GLN A 467 1.57 -6.63 -19.78
CA GLN A 467 1.73 -8.09 -19.76
C GLN A 467 1.99 -8.62 -21.16
N ARG A 468 2.83 -9.63 -21.29
CA ARG A 468 2.93 -10.42 -22.52
C ARG A 468 1.92 -11.57 -22.52
N LEU A 469 1.05 -11.60 -23.54
CA LEU A 469 0.15 -12.73 -23.77
C LEU A 469 0.93 -13.98 -24.21
N SER A 470 0.26 -15.14 -24.24
CA SER A 470 0.88 -16.41 -24.68
C SER A 470 1.52 -16.34 -26.06
N ASN A 471 1.01 -15.47 -26.93
CA ASN A 471 1.56 -15.22 -28.26
C ASN A 471 2.53 -14.02 -28.32
N ARG A 472 3.07 -13.60 -27.17
CA ARG A 472 4.02 -12.49 -26.97
C ARG A 472 3.50 -11.08 -27.23
N ARG A 473 2.25 -10.91 -27.66
CA ARG A 473 1.62 -9.59 -27.79
C ARG A 473 1.56 -8.88 -26.45
N ILE A 474 1.83 -7.58 -26.49
CA ILE A 474 1.75 -6.68 -25.34
C ILE A 474 0.28 -6.33 -25.09
N GLN A 475 -0.17 -6.58 -23.87
CA GLN A 475 -1.45 -6.14 -23.32
C GLN A 475 -1.20 -5.12 -22.21
N MET A 476 -2.15 -4.20 -22.02
CA MET A 476 -2.13 -3.26 -20.91
C MET A 476 -3.38 -3.41 -20.04
N PRO A 477 -3.25 -3.57 -18.71
CA PRO A 477 -4.38 -3.59 -17.79
C PRO A 477 -5.21 -2.31 -17.86
N ASP A 478 -6.52 -2.42 -17.62
CA ASP A 478 -7.44 -1.27 -17.75
C ASP A 478 -7.11 -0.13 -16.76
N VAL A 479 -6.58 -0.47 -15.58
CA VAL A 479 -6.14 0.50 -14.57
C VAL A 479 -5.07 1.47 -15.09
N TYR A 480 -4.30 1.09 -16.12
CA TYR A 480 -3.31 1.96 -16.78
C TYR A 480 -3.76 2.42 -18.16
N ARG A 481 -4.28 1.49 -18.96
CA ARG A 481 -4.65 1.70 -20.38
C ARG A 481 -5.57 2.89 -20.57
N ILE A 482 -6.56 3.05 -19.69
CA ILE A 482 -7.57 4.10 -19.80
C ILE A 482 -6.94 5.47 -19.63
N ALA A 483 -6.18 5.69 -18.55
CA ALA A 483 -5.57 6.97 -18.26
C ALA A 483 -4.40 7.32 -19.20
N PHE A 484 -3.62 6.34 -19.66
CA PHE A 484 -2.63 6.54 -20.72
C PHE A 484 -3.26 6.75 -22.12
N GLY A 485 -4.56 6.51 -22.27
CA GLY A 485 -5.30 6.77 -23.51
C GLY A 485 -4.98 5.79 -24.63
N LEU A 486 -4.71 4.53 -24.30
CA LEU A 486 -4.51 3.46 -25.27
C LEU A 486 -5.87 2.83 -25.67
N GLY A 487 -6.01 2.52 -26.94
CA GLY A 487 -7.18 1.81 -27.48
C GLY A 487 -7.22 0.35 -27.02
N ARG A 488 -8.38 -0.29 -27.19
CA ARG A 488 -8.56 -1.73 -26.94
C ARG A 488 -9.12 -2.42 -28.18
N ARG A 489 -8.47 -3.50 -28.64
CA ARG A 489 -9.00 -4.32 -29.74
C ARG A 489 -10.30 -5.01 -29.30
N GLY A 490 -11.33 -4.95 -30.12
CA GLY A 490 -12.64 -5.54 -29.82
C GLY A 490 -12.57 -7.04 -29.53
N GLY A 491 -13.39 -7.52 -28.60
CA GLY A 491 -13.50 -8.95 -28.25
C GLY A 491 -12.50 -9.49 -27.22
N VAL A 492 -11.51 -8.70 -26.79
CA VAL A 492 -10.54 -9.12 -25.76
C VAL A 492 -11.09 -8.80 -24.37
N LYS A 493 -11.22 -9.82 -23.51
CA LYS A 493 -11.65 -9.66 -22.10
C LYS A 493 -10.57 -8.96 -21.26
N PRO A 494 -10.94 -8.15 -20.24
CA PRO A 494 -10.00 -7.63 -19.25
C PRO A 494 -9.21 -8.76 -18.60
N LEU A 495 -8.08 -8.42 -17.99
CA LEU A 495 -7.32 -9.37 -17.19
C LEU A 495 -8.24 -9.97 -16.12
N ARG A 496 -8.03 -11.26 -15.83
CA ARG A 496 -9.00 -12.07 -15.08
C ARG A 496 -8.62 -12.25 -13.64
#